data_AF-A0A3S3DRX9-F1
#
_entry.id   AF-A0A3S3DRX9-F1
#
_cell.length_a   1.000
_cell.length_b   1.000
_cell.length_c   1.000
_cell.angle_alpha   90.00
_cell.angle_beta   90.00
_cell.angle_gamma   90.00
#
_symmetry.space_group_name_H-M   'P 1'
#
loop_
_entity.id
_entity.type
_entity.pdbx_description
1 polymer ?
#
loop_
_entity_poly.entity_id
_entity_poly.type
_entity_poly.pdbx_seq_one_letter_code
_entity_poly.pdbx_strand_id
1 'polypeptide(L)'
;AMEQFGQVILDRDERLAPARSLEEMVRALDEGRVPVWLPSSLALSAPDIPASWDITSDSLAAWLAGKLGANTLLLIKQTGAFFGSDTIDGLAVRGIVDAGFAAMLPDGVDFHLAGPKDAAEAGALLASGNLPGIRIAAPIRSARKAG
;
A
#
# COMPACT_ATOMS: atom_id res chain seq x y z
N ALA A 1 -16.12 -0.87 -1.70
CA ALA A 1 -15.46 -1.62 -2.79
C ALA A 1 -14.34 -2.52 -2.26
N MET A 2 -13.27 -1.96 -1.67
CA MET A 2 -12.12 -2.74 -1.15
C MET A 2 -12.50 -3.86 -0.19
N GLU A 3 -13.38 -3.59 0.78
CA GLU A 3 -13.91 -4.58 1.73
C GLU A 3 -14.46 -5.83 1.02
N GLN A 4 -15.31 -5.64 0.01
CA GLN A 4 -15.93 -6.74 -0.73
C GLN A 4 -14.91 -7.51 -1.58
N PHE A 5 -13.93 -6.81 -2.16
CA PHE A 5 -12.85 -7.47 -2.89
C PHE A 5 -11.95 -8.29 -1.96
N GLY A 6 -11.71 -7.80 -0.74
CA GLY A 6 -11.00 -8.55 0.31
C GLY A 6 -11.69 -9.88 0.63
N GLN A 7 -13.02 -9.91 0.72
CA GLN A 7 -13.79 -11.16 0.90
C GLN A 7 -13.53 -12.16 -0.23
N VAL A 8 -13.53 -11.70 -1.49
CA VAL A 8 -13.25 -12.58 -2.65
C VAL A 8 -11.81 -13.11 -2.64
N ILE A 9 -10.84 -12.31 -2.18
CA ILE A 9 -9.44 -12.75 -2.06
C ILE A 9 -9.30 -13.85 -1.01
N LEU A 10 -10.00 -13.73 0.12
CA LEU A 10 -9.92 -14.67 1.23
C LEU A 10 -10.29 -16.10 0.83
N ASP A 11 -11.20 -16.27 -0.12
CA ASP A 11 -11.63 -17.59 -0.61
C ASP A 11 -10.57 -18.31 -1.49
N ARG A 12 -9.43 -17.67 -1.79
CA ARG A 12 -8.44 -18.22 -2.72
C ARG A 12 -7.42 -19.15 -2.10
N ASP A 13 -7.11 -19.02 -0.81
CA ASP A 13 -6.07 -19.79 -0.14
C ASP A 13 -6.26 -19.76 1.38
N GLU A 14 -6.14 -20.91 2.05
CA GLU A 14 -6.32 -21.06 3.51
C GLU A 14 -5.29 -20.28 4.34
N ARG A 15 -4.17 -19.89 3.74
CA ARG A 15 -3.16 -19.06 4.40
C ARG A 15 -3.60 -17.61 4.57
N LEU A 16 -4.66 -17.18 3.88
CA LEU A 16 -5.21 -15.83 3.97
C LEU A 16 -6.17 -15.74 5.16
N ALA A 17 -6.05 -14.68 5.97
CA ALA A 17 -6.89 -14.46 7.13
C ALA A 17 -7.54 -13.07 7.09
N PRO A 18 -8.85 -12.93 7.38
CA PRO A 18 -9.47 -11.61 7.45
C PRO A 18 -8.90 -10.82 8.62
N ALA A 19 -8.62 -9.53 8.41
CA ALA A 19 -8.22 -8.63 9.49
C ALA A 19 -8.93 -7.28 9.37
N ARG A 20 -9.67 -6.89 10.39
CA ARG A 20 -10.45 -5.65 10.51
C ARG A 20 -9.82 -4.63 11.47
N SER A 21 -8.78 -5.05 12.21
CA SER A 21 -8.00 -4.19 13.10
C SER A 21 -6.50 -4.48 12.95
N LEU A 22 -5.65 -3.61 13.52
CA LEU A 22 -4.20 -3.83 13.54
C LEU A 22 -3.84 -5.06 14.38
N GLU A 23 -4.53 -5.28 15.48
CA GLU A 23 -4.35 -6.43 16.36
C GLU A 23 -4.67 -7.74 15.64
N GLU A 24 -5.73 -7.77 14.82
CA GLU A 24 -6.05 -8.94 14.00
C GLU A 24 -4.98 -9.20 12.93
N MET A 25 -4.38 -8.15 12.36
CA MET A 25 -3.27 -8.30 11.41
C MET A 25 -2.04 -8.91 12.09
N VAL A 26 -1.64 -8.37 13.24
CA VAL A 26 -0.50 -8.88 14.01
C VAL A 26 -0.72 -10.33 14.40
N ARG A 27 -1.91 -10.65 14.92
CA ARG A 27 -2.25 -12.03 15.29
C ARG A 27 -2.19 -12.99 14.10
N ALA A 28 -2.71 -12.61 12.94
CA ALA A 28 -2.64 -13.44 11.75
C ALA A 28 -1.18 -13.72 11.34
N LEU A 29 -0.32 -12.70 11.41
CA LEU A 29 1.11 -12.83 11.13
C LEU A 29 1.80 -13.75 12.15
N ASP A 30 1.52 -13.60 13.45
CA ASP A 30 2.05 -14.46 14.52
C ASP A 30 1.62 -15.94 14.34
N GLU A 31 0.43 -16.16 13.76
CA GLU A 31 -0.10 -17.48 13.41
C GLU A 31 0.44 -18.00 12.05
N GLY A 32 1.41 -17.30 11.43
CA GLY A 32 2.03 -17.68 10.16
C GLY A 32 1.12 -17.51 8.94
N ARG A 33 0.04 -16.72 9.07
CA ARG A 33 -0.93 -16.43 8.02
C ARG A 33 -0.71 -15.04 7.43
N VAL A 34 -1.31 -14.80 6.27
CA VAL A 34 -1.24 -13.50 5.58
C VAL A 34 -2.55 -12.74 5.83
N PRO A 35 -2.51 -11.62 6.57
CA PRO A 35 -3.71 -10.84 6.81
C PRO A 35 -4.18 -10.16 5.51
N VAL A 36 -5.48 -10.27 5.24
CA VAL A 36 -6.19 -9.52 4.21
C VAL A 36 -7.00 -8.45 4.91
N TRP A 37 -6.60 -7.20 4.71
CA TRP A 37 -7.25 -6.08 5.37
C TRP A 37 -8.67 -5.83 4.83
N LEU A 38 -9.60 -5.76 5.77
CA LEU A 38 -10.99 -5.42 5.60
C LEU A 38 -11.21 -4.02 6.20
N PRO A 39 -11.20 -2.95 5.36
CA PRO A 39 -10.93 -1.59 5.83
C PRO A 39 -12.10 -0.92 6.54
N SER A 40 -13.33 -1.44 6.44
CA SER A 40 -14.53 -0.72 6.89
C SER A 40 -14.45 -0.28 8.37
N SER A 41 -14.09 -1.19 9.27
CA SER A 41 -14.02 -0.90 10.71
C SER A 41 -12.91 0.08 11.08
N LEU A 42 -11.74 -0.03 10.43
CA LEU A 42 -10.56 0.73 10.79
C LEU A 42 -10.50 2.10 10.10
N ALA A 43 -10.81 2.16 8.80
CA ALA A 43 -10.68 3.37 7.99
C ALA A 43 -11.88 4.32 8.13
N LEU A 44 -13.11 3.83 8.27
CA LEU A 44 -14.30 4.71 8.35
C LEU A 44 -14.33 5.55 9.64
N SER A 45 -13.68 5.08 10.70
CA SER A 45 -13.61 5.78 11.98
C SER A 45 -12.30 6.56 12.17
N ALA A 46 -11.41 6.57 11.17
CA ALA A 46 -10.10 7.19 11.27
C ALA A 46 -10.18 8.71 10.96
N PRO A 47 -9.91 9.59 11.95
CA PRO A 47 -10.00 11.04 11.74
C PRO A 47 -8.87 11.61 10.89
N ASP A 48 -7.78 10.86 10.73
CA ASP A 48 -6.60 11.21 9.94
C ASP A 48 -6.70 10.78 8.47
N ILE A 49 -7.85 10.25 8.05
CA ILE A 49 -8.17 10.00 6.65
C ILE A 49 -9.10 11.12 6.16
N PRO A 50 -8.67 11.97 5.21
CA PRO A 50 -9.54 13.00 4.65
C PRO A 50 -10.78 12.40 4.01
N ALA A 51 -11.96 12.96 4.32
CA ALA A 51 -13.20 12.63 3.63
C ALA A 51 -13.24 13.30 2.24
N SER A 52 -12.37 12.86 1.33
CA SER A 52 -12.24 13.35 -0.04
C SER A 52 -12.39 12.22 -1.07
N TRP A 53 -12.86 12.57 -2.26
CA TRP A 53 -12.85 11.70 -3.44
C TRP A 53 -11.43 11.40 -3.95
N ASP A 54 -10.43 12.15 -3.49
CA ASP A 54 -9.02 11.94 -3.83
C ASP A 54 -8.41 10.72 -3.12
N ILE A 55 -9.08 10.18 -2.10
CA ILE A 55 -8.63 9.05 -1.29
C ILE A 55 -9.25 7.76 -1.84
N THR A 56 -8.40 6.87 -2.34
CA THR A 56 -8.80 5.53 -2.77
C THR A 56 -7.91 4.45 -2.14
N SER A 57 -7.86 3.24 -2.71
CA SER A 57 -7.09 2.13 -2.15
C SER A 57 -5.61 2.39 -1.97
N ASP A 58 -5.01 3.23 -2.82
CA ASP A 58 -3.58 3.53 -2.73
C ASP A 58 -3.29 4.38 -1.51
N SER A 59 -4.05 5.46 -1.33
CA SER A 59 -4.00 6.31 -0.14
C SER A 59 -4.27 5.52 1.14
N LEU A 60 -5.25 4.62 1.13
CA LEU A 60 -5.57 3.78 2.29
C LEU A 60 -4.44 2.79 2.62
N ALA A 61 -3.79 2.23 1.61
CA ALA A 61 -2.63 1.36 1.79
C ALA A 61 -1.42 2.13 2.37
N ALA A 62 -1.18 3.35 1.88
CA ALA A 62 -0.16 4.26 2.42
C ALA A 62 -0.42 4.62 3.89
N TRP A 63 -1.66 4.99 4.20
CA TRP A 63 -2.09 5.24 5.58
C TRP A 63 -1.88 4.03 6.48
N LEU A 64 -2.30 2.84 6.03
CA LEU A 64 -2.14 1.61 6.80
C LEU A 64 -0.66 1.27 7.03
N ALA A 65 0.21 1.48 6.03
CA ALA A 65 1.64 1.28 6.18
C ALA A 65 2.20 2.12 7.35
N GLY A 66 1.73 3.35 7.51
CA GLY A 66 2.08 4.19 8.66
C GLY A 66 1.57 3.63 9.99
N LYS A 67 0.33 3.13 10.03
CA LYS A 67 -0.24 2.51 11.24
C LYS A 67 0.50 1.23 11.67
N LEU A 68 1.01 0.47 10.71
CA LEU A 68 1.79 -0.74 10.94
C LEU A 68 3.27 -0.46 11.25
N GLY A 69 3.75 0.78 11.05
CA GLY A 69 5.18 1.08 11.11
C GLY A 69 5.97 0.32 10.04
N ALA A 70 5.36 0.08 8.88
CA ALA A 70 5.98 -0.69 7.81
C ALA A 70 7.15 0.09 7.18
N ASN A 71 8.26 -0.60 6.92
CA ASN A 71 9.41 0.01 6.24
C ASN A 71 9.17 0.22 4.73
N THR A 72 8.22 -0.51 4.15
CA THR A 72 8.01 -0.54 2.70
C THR A 72 6.55 -0.75 2.33
N LEU A 73 6.10 -0.01 1.33
CA LEU A 73 4.81 -0.18 0.66
C LEU A 73 5.05 -0.56 -0.80
N LEU A 74 4.51 -1.71 -1.20
CA LEU A 74 4.46 -2.14 -2.59
C LEU A 74 3.03 -2.00 -3.12
N LEU A 75 2.84 -1.21 -4.18
CA LEU A 75 1.58 -1.18 -4.92
C LEU A 75 1.71 -1.96 -6.23
N ILE A 76 0.73 -2.82 -6.50
CA ILE A 76 0.65 -3.61 -7.74
C ILE A 76 -0.35 -2.93 -8.67
N LYS A 77 0.08 -2.63 -9.89
CA LYS A 77 -0.70 -1.92 -10.91
C LYS A 77 -0.87 -2.77 -12.16
N GLN A 78 -1.92 -2.48 -12.92
CA GLN A 78 -2.19 -3.11 -14.22
C GLN A 78 -1.37 -2.53 -15.38
N THR A 79 -0.56 -1.50 -15.12
CA THR A 79 0.31 -0.84 -16.10
C THR A 79 1.77 -0.97 -15.69
N GLY A 80 2.69 -0.86 -16.64
CA GLY A 80 4.13 -0.72 -16.40
C GLY A 80 4.67 0.68 -16.71
N ALA A 81 3.79 1.67 -16.90
CA ALA A 81 4.13 3.02 -17.34
C ALA A 81 4.68 3.91 -16.20
N PHE A 82 5.63 3.39 -15.42
CA PHE A 82 6.32 4.08 -14.35
C PHE A 82 7.82 3.75 -14.36
N PHE A 83 8.62 4.68 -13.86
CA PHE A 83 10.07 4.62 -13.82
C PHE A 83 10.56 4.99 -12.41
N GLY A 84 11.72 4.48 -12.01
CA GLY A 84 12.25 4.74 -10.66
C GLY A 84 12.53 6.22 -10.38
N SER A 85 12.73 7.02 -11.44
CA SER A 85 12.92 8.47 -11.37
C SER A 85 11.63 9.27 -11.27
N ASP A 86 10.45 8.63 -11.33
CA ASP A 86 9.18 9.34 -11.22
C ASP A 86 9.02 9.93 -9.82
N THR A 87 8.32 11.07 -9.75
CA THR A 87 7.82 11.61 -8.49
C THR A 87 6.42 11.08 -8.20
N ILE A 88 6.04 11.10 -6.93
CA ILE A 88 4.68 10.72 -6.51
C ILE A 88 3.63 11.62 -7.19
N ASP A 89 3.86 12.93 -7.25
CA ASP A 89 2.95 13.86 -7.91
C ASP A 89 2.80 13.56 -9.41
N GLY A 90 3.90 13.20 -10.08
CA GLY A 90 3.86 12.77 -11.49
C GLY A 90 3.10 11.46 -11.70
N LEU A 91 3.19 10.53 -10.75
CA LEU A 91 2.39 9.29 -10.75
C LEU A 91 0.90 9.59 -10.56
N ALA A 92 0.54 10.52 -9.68
CA ALA A 92 -0.83 10.94 -9.43
C ALA A 92 -1.44 11.64 -10.66
N VAL A 93 -0.71 12.56 -11.29
CA VAL A 93 -1.16 13.26 -12.52
C VAL A 93 -1.44 12.29 -13.66
N ARG A 94 -0.66 11.19 -13.76
CA ARG A 94 -0.89 10.12 -14.76
C ARG A 94 -1.94 9.10 -14.33
N GLY A 95 -2.54 9.24 -13.15
CA GLY A 95 -3.54 8.32 -12.61
C GLY A 95 -2.99 6.93 -12.25
N ILE A 96 -1.68 6.82 -11.99
CA ILE A 96 -1.07 5.55 -11.57
C ILE A 96 -1.33 5.31 -10.08
N VAL A 97 -1.27 6.38 -9.29
CA VAL A 97 -1.77 6.40 -7.90
C VAL A 97 -2.88 7.44 -7.78
N ASP A 98 -3.70 7.33 -6.74
CA ASP A 98 -4.69 8.37 -6.45
C ASP A 98 -4.06 9.70 -5.99
N ALA A 99 -4.84 10.78 -6.10
CA ALA A 99 -4.37 12.13 -5.84
C ALA A 99 -4.02 12.39 -4.37
N GLY A 100 -4.64 11.65 -3.44
CA GLY A 100 -4.33 11.75 -2.01
C GLY A 100 -3.07 11.02 -1.57
N PHE A 101 -2.51 10.15 -2.42
CA PHE A 101 -1.46 9.21 -2.03
C PHE A 101 -0.23 9.89 -1.41
N ALA A 102 0.21 11.02 -2.00
CA ALA A 102 1.36 11.77 -1.50
C ALA A 102 1.18 12.29 -0.07
N ALA A 103 -0.05 12.65 0.30
CA ALA A 103 -0.37 13.16 1.64
C ALA A 103 -0.46 12.03 2.68
N MET A 104 -0.84 10.83 2.24
CA MET A 104 -1.04 9.67 3.11
C MET A 104 0.22 8.81 3.29
N LEU A 105 1.21 8.92 2.39
CA LEU A 105 2.48 8.19 2.52
C LEU A 105 3.31 8.73 3.68
N PRO A 106 3.61 7.92 4.71
CA PRO A 106 4.43 8.36 5.83
C PRO A 106 5.88 8.56 5.43
N ASP A 107 6.57 9.50 6.10
CA ASP A 107 7.99 9.70 5.91
C ASP A 107 8.78 8.44 6.31
N GLY A 108 9.81 8.10 5.53
CA GLY A 108 10.67 6.94 5.78
C GLY A 108 10.14 5.60 5.26
N VAL A 109 8.91 5.56 4.73
CA VAL A 109 8.38 4.36 4.05
C VAL A 109 8.90 4.30 2.62
N ASP A 110 9.61 3.23 2.28
CA ASP A 110 10.04 2.97 0.91
C ASP A 110 8.83 2.63 0.04
N PHE A 111 8.69 3.32 -1.09
CA PHE A 111 7.58 3.09 -2.02
C PHE A 111 8.05 2.34 -3.27
N HIS A 112 7.40 1.22 -3.55
CA HIS A 112 7.65 0.38 -4.74
C HIS A 112 6.39 0.24 -5.59
N LEU A 113 6.60 0.14 -6.91
CA LEU A 113 5.57 -0.18 -7.89
C LEU A 113 5.94 -1.42 -8.66
N ALA A 114 5.00 -2.36 -8.74
CA ALA A 114 5.06 -3.53 -9.61
C ALA A 114 3.93 -3.50 -10.64
N GLY A 115 4.21 -4.00 -11.84
CA GLY A 115 3.28 -4.10 -12.95
C GLY A 115 3.18 -5.54 -13.48
N PRO A 116 2.47 -5.75 -14.61
CA PRO A 116 2.26 -7.09 -15.16
C PRO A 116 3.55 -7.86 -15.46
N LYS A 117 4.63 -7.15 -15.85
CA LYS A 117 5.94 -7.76 -16.15
C LYS A 117 6.60 -8.40 -14.92
N ASP A 118 6.27 -7.94 -13.72
CA ASP A 118 6.92 -8.37 -12.47
C ASP A 118 6.21 -9.59 -11.87
N ALA A 119 5.01 -9.94 -12.37
CA ALA A 119 4.17 -10.99 -11.79
C ALA A 119 4.79 -12.40 -11.89
N ALA A 120 5.51 -12.70 -12.98
CA ALA A 120 6.11 -14.01 -13.19
C ALA A 120 7.20 -14.33 -12.16
N GLU A 121 7.94 -13.32 -11.70
CA GLU A 121 9.05 -13.49 -10.75
C GLU A 121 8.66 -13.20 -9.30
N ALA A 122 7.48 -12.61 -9.07
CA ALA A 122 7.02 -12.15 -7.76
C ALA A 122 7.09 -13.24 -6.67
N GLY A 123 6.65 -14.46 -6.98
CA GLY A 123 6.68 -15.57 -6.01
C GLY A 123 8.10 -15.92 -5.54
N ALA A 124 9.05 -15.99 -6.48
CA ALA A 124 10.44 -16.31 -6.16
C ALA A 124 11.13 -15.17 -5.39
N LEU A 125 10.87 -13.91 -5.79
CA LEU A 125 11.41 -12.74 -5.10
C LEU A 125 10.91 -12.67 -3.66
N LEU A 126 9.60 -12.78 -3.44
CA LEU A 126 9.01 -12.74 -2.10
C LEU A 126 9.51 -13.89 -1.20
N ALA A 127 9.63 -15.10 -1.75
CA ALA A 127 10.17 -16.25 -1.01
C ALA A 127 11.64 -16.06 -0.60
N SER A 128 12.40 -15.26 -1.34
CA SER A 128 13.79 -14.90 -1.03
C SER A 128 13.94 -13.65 -0.16
N GLY A 129 12.83 -13.04 0.28
CA GLY A 129 12.83 -11.80 1.06
C GLY A 129 13.05 -10.52 0.24
N ASN A 130 12.92 -10.60 -1.08
CA ASN A 130 13.04 -9.47 -2.00
C ASN A 130 11.66 -9.02 -2.51
N LEU A 131 11.56 -7.78 -2.98
CA LEU A 131 10.32 -7.23 -3.53
C LEU A 131 10.33 -7.25 -5.07
N PRO A 132 9.20 -7.59 -5.72
CA PRO A 132 9.03 -7.35 -7.14
C PRO A 132 8.86 -5.86 -7.46
N GLY A 133 9.06 -5.50 -8.73
CA GLY A 133 8.89 -4.15 -9.22
C GLY A 133 10.09 -3.25 -8.98
N ILE A 134 9.86 -1.94 -8.96
CA ILE A 134 10.91 -0.92 -8.82
C ILE A 134 10.60 0.03 -7.67
N ARG A 135 11.66 0.49 -6.99
CA ARG A 135 11.56 1.58 -6.02
C ARG A 135 11.34 2.90 -6.75
N ILE A 136 10.38 3.69 -6.28
CA ILE A 136 10.13 5.04 -6.73
C ILE A 136 10.91 6.01 -5.84
N ALA A 137 11.62 6.95 -6.45
CA ALA A 137 12.33 7.97 -5.70
C ALA A 137 11.35 8.77 -4.83
N ALA A 138 11.51 8.71 -3.51
CA ALA A 138 10.78 9.59 -2.62
C ALA A 138 11.26 11.04 -2.85
N PRO A 139 10.37 12.03 -2.98
CA PRO A 139 10.80 13.42 -2.98
C PRO A 139 11.44 13.73 -1.62
N ILE A 140 12.62 14.36 -1.64
CA ILE A 140 13.23 14.93 -0.44
C ILE A 140 12.30 16.06 0.02
N ARG A 141 11.45 15.81 1.02
CA ARG A 141 10.70 16.90 1.66
C ARG A 141 11.71 17.81 2.36
N SER A 142 11.97 18.99 1.79
CA SER A 142 12.79 19.99 2.49
C SER A 142 12.07 20.36 3.78
N ALA A 143 12.76 20.29 4.91
CA ALA A 143 12.24 20.74 6.20
C ALA A 143 11.64 22.15 6.04
N ARG A 144 10.34 22.31 6.36
CA ARG A 144 9.71 23.64 6.45
C ARG A 144 10.55 24.46 7.44
N LYS A 145 11.15 25.56 6.98
CA LYS A 145 11.66 26.60 7.89
C LYS A 145 10.45 27.11 8.68
N ALA A 146 10.44 26.84 9.98
CA ALA A 146 9.60 27.58 10.91
C ALA A 146 9.99 29.05 10.80
N GLY A 147 9.04 29.88 10.37
CA GLY A 147 9.10 31.34 10.45
C GLY A 147 8.27 31.82 11.62
#